data_AF-A0A1Y6M2I1-F1
#
_entry.id   AF-A0A1Y6M2I1-F1
#
_cell.length_a   1.000
_cell.length_b   1.000
_cell.length_c   1.000
_cell.angle_alpha   90.00
_cell.angle_beta   90.00
_cell.angle_gamma   90.00
#
_symmetry.space_group_name_H-M   'P 1'
#
loop_
_entity.id
_entity.type
_entity.pdbx_description
1 polymer ?
#
loop_
_entity_poly.entity_id
_entity_poly.type
_entity_poly.pdbx_seq_one_letter_code
_entity_poly.pdbx_strand_id
1 'polypeptide(L)'
;MAAKSQSSVRKEYFRKRSRTLEKKAHEMAKLCKAHVSLVVRFHGRFYIYNSHEYQGWPPSQDQIDESFPPPKRTTAANMDAAVVHESSANEPKSAVSAKEA
;
A
#
# COMPACT_ATOMS: atom_id res chain seq x y z
N MET A 1 18.29 24.63 22.88
CA MET A 1 17.67 23.45 22.23
C MET A 1 18.69 22.84 21.27
N ALA A 2 19.28 21.69 21.59
CA ALA A 2 20.28 21.06 20.71
C ALA A 2 19.59 20.44 19.49
N ALA A 3 20.09 20.74 18.28
CA ALA A 3 19.55 20.17 17.05
C ALA A 3 19.79 18.65 17.01
N LYS A 4 18.74 17.88 16.78
CA LYS A 4 18.82 16.42 16.61
C LYS A 4 19.68 16.08 15.39
N SER A 5 20.58 15.11 15.53
CA SER A 5 21.38 14.59 14.40
C SER A 5 20.47 14.04 13.31
N GLN A 6 20.83 14.24 12.03
CA GLN A 6 20.07 13.78 10.86
C GLN A 6 19.73 12.28 10.92
N SER A 7 20.59 11.46 11.53
CA SER A 7 20.35 10.02 11.73
C SER A 7 19.19 9.74 12.70
N SER A 8 19.09 10.51 13.78
CA SER A 8 18.01 10.41 14.77
C SER A 8 16.67 10.88 14.20
N VAL A 9 16.70 11.89 13.34
CA VAL A 9 15.52 12.40 12.62
C VAL A 9 14.96 11.34 11.67
N ARG A 10 15.81 10.73 10.84
CA ARG A 10 15.40 9.65 9.90
C ARG A 10 14.81 8.44 10.61
N LYS A 11 15.39 8.04 11.75
CA LYS A 11 14.84 6.96 12.59
C LYS A 11 13.45 7.30 13.14
N GLU A 12 13.25 8.55 13.58
CA GLU A 12 11.95 9.01 14.08
C GLU A 12 10.88 9.00 12.96
N TYR A 13 11.23 9.50 11.77
CA TYR A 13 10.36 9.44 10.59
C TYR A 13 10.02 8.01 10.20
N PHE A 14 11.01 7.12 10.15
CA PHE A 14 10.80 5.71 9.85
C PHE A 14 9.81 5.09 10.84
N ARG A 15 10.02 5.29 12.14
CA ARG A 15 9.15 4.73 13.18
C ARG A 15 7.70 5.22 13.06
N LYS A 16 7.50 6.52 12.79
CA LYS A 16 6.16 7.11 12.59
C LYS A 16 5.47 6.56 11.33
N ARG A 17 6.20 6.48 10.20
CA ARG A 17 5.66 6.00 8.92
C ARG A 17 5.39 4.49 8.94
N SER A 18 6.31 3.67 9.46
CA SER A 18 6.13 2.21 9.59
C SER A 18 4.86 1.90 10.37
N ARG A 19 4.68 2.53 11.54
CA ARG A 19 3.47 2.35 12.35
C ARG A 19 2.19 2.73 11.61
N THR A 20 2.25 3.78 10.79
CA THR A 20 1.09 4.21 9.98
C THR A 20 0.79 3.20 8.88
N LEU A 21 1.83 2.70 8.19
CA LEU A 21 1.68 1.66 7.16
C LEU A 21 1.11 0.37 7.73
N GLU A 22 1.61 -0.10 8.87
CA GLU A 22 1.09 -1.27 9.59
C GLU A 22 -0.38 -1.08 9.96
N LYS A 23 -0.76 0.11 10.47
CA LYS A 23 -2.15 0.42 10.78
C LYS A 23 -3.04 0.36 9.52
N LYS A 24 -2.59 0.90 8.40
CA LYS A 24 -3.34 0.86 7.12
C LYS A 24 -3.42 -0.54 6.53
N ALA A 25 -2.35 -1.32 6.62
CA ALA A 25 -2.35 -2.73 6.25
C ALA A 25 -3.37 -3.53 7.08
N HIS A 26 -3.44 -3.28 8.40
CA HIS A 26 -4.41 -3.90 9.27
C HIS A 26 -5.86 -3.45 8.99
N GLU A 27 -6.08 -2.16 8.74
CA GLU A 27 -7.38 -1.63 8.32
C GLU A 27 -7.86 -2.32 7.03
N MET A 28 -6.97 -2.49 6.03
CA MET A 28 -7.29 -3.19 4.78
C MET A 28 -7.65 -4.66 5.03
N ALA A 29 -6.90 -5.35 5.88
CA ALA A 29 -7.24 -6.72 6.26
C ALA A 29 -8.60 -6.83 6.95
N LYS A 30 -8.91 -5.91 7.87
CA LYS A 30 -10.15 -5.92 8.65
C LYS A 30 -11.38 -5.50 7.82
N LEU A 31 -11.27 -4.41 7.06
CA LEU A 31 -12.39 -3.80 6.35
C LEU A 31 -12.69 -4.52 5.04
N CYS A 32 -11.66 -4.93 4.31
CA CYS A 32 -11.81 -5.58 3.01
C CYS A 32 -11.72 -7.12 3.09
N LYS A 33 -11.48 -7.69 4.28
CA LYS A 33 -11.20 -9.13 4.47
C LYS A 33 -10.05 -9.63 3.59
N ALA A 34 -9.10 -8.75 3.27
CA ALA A 34 -7.97 -9.07 2.43
C ALA A 34 -6.85 -9.73 3.24
N HIS A 35 -6.07 -10.60 2.61
CA HIS A 35 -4.82 -11.07 3.17
C HIS A 35 -3.71 -10.08 2.79
N VAL A 36 -2.97 -9.59 3.78
CA VAL A 36 -1.97 -8.55 3.61
C VAL A 36 -0.67 -8.99 4.27
N SER A 37 0.44 -8.85 3.55
CA SER A 37 1.79 -8.97 4.08
C SER A 37 2.57 -7.72 3.69
N LEU A 38 3.27 -7.13 4.66
CA LEU A 38 4.10 -5.95 4.49
C LEU A 38 5.51 -6.29 4.97
N VAL A 39 6.50 -6.12 4.09
CA VAL A 39 7.92 -6.31 4.40
C VAL A 39 8.65 -4.99 4.16
N VAL A 40 9.34 -4.51 5.20
CA VAL A 40 10.12 -3.27 5.14
C VAL A 40 11.54 -3.56 5.59
N ARG A 41 12.54 -3.15 4.79
CA ARG A 41 13.95 -3.23 5.16
C ARG A 41 14.48 -1.85 5.52
N PHE A 42 14.98 -1.68 6.73
CA PHE A 42 15.56 -0.41 7.18
C PHE A 42 16.78 -0.65 8.06
N HIS A 43 17.91 0.00 7.72
CA HIS A 43 19.19 -0.14 8.43
C HIS A 43 19.61 -1.62 8.63
N GLY A 44 19.46 -2.45 7.58
CA GLY A 44 19.84 -3.86 7.61
C GLY A 44 18.87 -4.79 8.35
N ARG A 45 17.82 -4.26 8.98
CA ARG A 45 16.79 -5.05 9.67
C ARG A 45 15.50 -5.12 8.86
N PHE A 46 14.85 -6.28 8.88
CA PHE A 46 13.52 -6.47 8.34
C PHE A 46 12.45 -6.25 9.42
N TYR A 47 11.38 -5.57 9.02
CA TYR A 47 10.16 -5.34 9.78
C TYR A 47 9.04 -5.96 8.97
N ILE A 48 8.33 -6.92 9.56
CA ILE A 48 7.33 -7.72 8.86
C ILE A 48 6.00 -7.58 9.61
N TYR A 49 4.96 -7.26 8.88
CA TYR A 49 3.57 -7.32 9.34
C TYR A 49 2.81 -8.32 8.46
N ASN A 50 2.13 -9.26 9.10
CA ASN A 50 1.25 -10.22 8.45
C ASN A 50 -0.14 -10.10 9.08
N SER A 51 -1.18 -10.03 8.25
CA SER A 51 -2.56 -10.01 8.74
C SER A 51 -3.07 -11.38 9.18
N HIS A 52 -2.40 -12.45 8.75
CA HIS A 52 -2.79 -13.83 9.02
C HIS A 52 -1.56 -14.65 9.41
N GLU A 53 -1.67 -15.47 10.45
CA GLU A 53 -0.58 -16.29 10.99
C GLU A 53 -0.57 -17.73 10.42
N TYR A 54 -1.31 -17.98 9.34
CA TYR A 54 -1.44 -19.32 8.77
C TYR A 54 -0.20 -19.72 7.96
N GLN A 55 0.14 -21.02 7.99
CA GLN A 55 1.23 -21.61 7.21
C GLN A 55 0.94 -21.50 5.70
N GLY A 56 1.59 -20.56 5.03
CA GLY A 56 1.43 -20.33 3.59
C GLY A 56 1.13 -18.88 3.22
N TRP A 57 1.11 -17.96 4.20
CA TRP A 57 1.05 -16.53 3.95
C TRP A 57 2.31 -15.81 4.49
N PRO A 58 2.98 -14.95 3.71
CA PRO A 58 2.70 -14.64 2.30
C PRO A 58 3.00 -15.82 1.36
N PRO A 59 2.36 -15.87 0.18
CA PRO A 59 2.72 -16.85 -0.86
C PRO A 59 4.15 -16.64 -1.36
N SER A 60 4.74 -17.67 -1.94
CA SER A 60 6.04 -17.56 -2.62
C SER A 60 5.94 -16.71 -3.89
N GLN A 61 7.07 -16.22 -4.39
CA GLN A 61 7.10 -15.44 -5.63
C GLN A 61 6.55 -16.24 -6.82
N ASP A 62 6.90 -17.52 -6.90
CA ASP A 62 6.40 -18.42 -7.96
C ASP A 62 4.87 -18.57 -7.90
N GLN A 63 4.31 -18.73 -6.69
CA GLN A 63 2.85 -18.80 -6.49
C GLN A 63 2.13 -17.50 -6.90
N ILE A 64 2.76 -16.34 -6.72
CA ILE A 64 2.20 -15.06 -7.17
C ILE A 64 2.22 -14.98 -8.70
N ASP A 65 3.30 -15.44 -9.33
CA ASP A 65 3.51 -15.32 -10.78
C ASP A 65 2.65 -16.32 -11.57
N GLU A 66 2.33 -17.46 -10.98
CA GLU A 66 1.39 -18.45 -11.52
C GLU A 66 -0.09 -18.13 -11.24
N SER A 67 -0.38 -17.07 -10.47
CA SER A 67 -1.75 -16.75 -10.07
C SER A 67 -2.60 -16.21 -11.23
N PHE A 68 -3.89 -16.58 -11.21
CA PHE A 68 -4.91 -16.01 -12.10
C PHE A 68 -5.99 -15.30 -11.27
N PRO A 69 -6.34 -14.04 -11.58
CA PRO A 69 -5.81 -13.22 -12.68
C PRO A 69 -4.34 -12.79 -12.45
N PRO A 70 -3.60 -12.42 -13.52
CA PRO A 70 -2.21 -11.99 -13.39
C PRO A 70 -2.06 -10.86 -12.37
N PRO A 71 -0.98 -10.88 -11.55
CA PRO A 71 -0.80 -9.92 -10.49
C PRO A 71 -0.59 -8.50 -11.03
N LYS A 72 -1.34 -7.54 -10.47
CA LYS A 72 -1.14 -6.11 -10.78
C LYS A 72 0.11 -5.59 -10.06
N ARG A 73 1.18 -5.33 -10.82
CA ARG A 73 2.44 -4.80 -10.29
C ARG A 73 2.45 -3.27 -10.35
N THR A 74 2.78 -2.61 -9.24
CA THR A 74 2.97 -1.15 -9.19
C THR A 74 4.33 -0.85 -8.58
N THR A 75 5.12 0.00 -9.25
CA THR A 75 6.47 0.40 -8.79
C THR A 75 6.48 1.84 -8.28
N ALA A 76 7.53 2.24 -7.58
CA ALA A 76 7.70 3.64 -7.13
C ALA A 76 7.63 4.61 -8.32
N ALA A 77 8.26 4.27 -9.45
CA ALA A 77 8.22 5.09 -10.66
C ALA A 77 6.78 5.34 -11.17
N ASN A 78 5.91 4.34 -11.08
CA ASN A 78 4.49 4.50 -11.44
C ASN A 78 3.75 5.43 -10.48
N MET A 79 4.07 5.38 -9.19
CA MET A 79 3.44 6.23 -8.17
C MET A 79 3.90 7.68 -8.31
N ASP A 80 5.19 7.91 -8.52
CA ASP A 80 5.75 9.25 -8.74
C ASP A 80 5.18 9.90 -10.01
N ALA A 81 4.92 9.10 -11.06
CA ALA A 81 4.27 9.56 -12.28
C ALA A 81 2.76 9.85 -12.10
N ALA A 82 2.05 9.09 -11.27
CA ALA A 82 0.61 9.28 -11.04
C ALA A 82 0.29 10.59 -10.29
N VAL A 83 1.19 11.07 -9.42
CA VAL A 83 1.04 12.35 -8.71
C VAL A 83 0.98 13.55 -9.68
N VAL A 84 1.49 13.39 -10.91
CA VAL A 84 1.51 14.46 -11.93
C VAL A 84 0.17 14.59 -12.69
N HIS A 85 -0.71 13.57 -12.65
CA HIS A 85 -1.95 13.53 -13.44
C HIS A 85 -3.26 13.50 -12.63
N GLU A 86 -3.23 13.34 -11.30
CA GLU A 86 -4.44 13.32 -10.46
C GLU A 86 -4.89 14.75 -10.06
N SER A 87 -5.11 15.63 -11.03
CA SER A 87 -5.79 16.92 -10.82
C SER A 87 -6.83 17.27 -11.90
N SER A 88 -7.09 16.37 -12.85
CA SER A 88 -8.07 16.64 -13.90
C SER A 88 -8.89 15.38 -14.24
N ALA A 89 -9.82 15.03 -13.34
CA ALA A 89 -10.97 14.20 -13.68
C ALA A 89 -12.06 14.35 -12.61
N ASN A 90 -12.53 15.58 -12.40
CA ASN A 90 -13.87 15.80 -11.87
C ASN A 90 -14.69 16.44 -12.98
N GLU A 91 -15.38 15.63 -13.78
CA GLU A 91 -16.60 16.05 -14.45
C GLU A 91 -17.70 15.01 -14.17
N PRO A 92 -18.81 15.40 -13.53
CA PRO A 92 -20.00 14.58 -13.45
C PRO A 92 -20.75 14.70 -14.79
N LYS A 93 -21.03 13.57 -15.46
CA LYS A 93 -21.98 13.56 -16.59
C LYS A 93 -23.19 12.70 -16.26
N SER A 94 -24.12 13.40 -15.62
CA SER A 94 -25.56 13.48 -15.88
C SER A 94 -26.33 12.20 -16.20
N ALA A 95 -27.21 11.86 -15.26
CA ALA A 95 -28.50 11.23 -15.54
C ALA A 95 -29.44 12.20 -16.29
N VAL A 96 -30.10 11.73 -17.34
CA VAL A 96 -31.37 12.17 -17.98
C VAL A 96 -31.59 11.16 -19.13
N SER A 97 -32.75 10.57 -19.45
CA SER A 97 -34.10 10.47 -18.92
C SER A 97 -34.76 9.32 -19.68
N ALA A 98 -35.69 8.61 -19.04
CA ALA A 98 -36.70 7.79 -19.69
C ALA A 98 -37.55 8.60 -20.70
N LYS A 99 -37.87 8.01 -21.85
CA LYS A 99 -39.27 7.92 -22.31
C LYS A 99 -39.50 6.93 -23.45
N GLU A 100 -40.57 6.18 -23.24
CA GLU A 100 -41.32 5.22 -24.04
C GLU A 100 -41.96 5.84 -25.30
N ALA A 101 -42.02 5.06 -26.40
CA ALA A 101 -43.12 4.97 -27.37
C ALA A 101 -42.85 3.83 -28.37
#